data_AF-A0A0R3FW82-F1
#
_entry.id   AF-A0A0R3FW82-F1
#
_cell.length_a   1.000
_cell.length_b   1.000
_cell.length_c   1.000
_cell.angle_alpha   90.00
_cell.angle_beta   90.00
_cell.angle_gamma   90.00
#
_symmetry.space_group_name_H-M   'P 1'
#
loop_
_entity.id
_entity.type
_entity.pdbx_description
1 polymer ?
#
loop_
_entity_poly.entity_id
_entity_poly.type
_entity_poly.pdbx_seq_one_letter_code
_entity_poly.pdbx_strand_id
1 'polypeptide(L)'
;MSDPVSFDDYLASLRRLTPYVDPTTPTPASEDLHSAVADLESLDLISVESLTDWVNLHPRWANVLGLAVGLSQEQLKNSLKSSLGSSGWITLARKRPADLVNFFEEEFELVRALESQRGRTYGFADILVARAGSRVTAARSQSAGRMVEDRITDIATGLGLPYVARSSFVGRDGDNKPADLIVPSVADAQIVVAAKGFDSTGSKLTDAYREIVDVANHRFAHQYVFAIVDGIGWHSRLADLRRIHELWVSKRINGMYTLSSLDQFRADLHDAAHRAKLI
;
A
#
# COMPACT_ATOMS: atom_id res chain seq x y z
N MET A 1 22.89 -20.95 -0.15
CA MET A 1 22.73 -19.75 -1.01
C MET A 1 22.50 -20.20 -2.42
N SER A 2 21.29 -19.98 -2.93
CA SER A 2 20.91 -20.30 -4.30
C SER A 2 21.72 -19.50 -5.30
N ASP A 3 22.09 -20.15 -6.40
CA ASP A 3 22.69 -19.47 -7.55
C ASP A 3 21.64 -18.62 -8.29
N PRO A 4 22.06 -17.49 -8.89
CA PRO A 4 21.18 -16.67 -9.72
C PRO A 4 20.52 -17.47 -10.86
N VAL A 5 19.19 -17.42 -10.93
CA VAL A 5 18.45 -17.89 -12.11
C VAL A 5 18.53 -16.86 -13.23
N SER A 6 18.19 -17.24 -14.46
CA SER A 6 18.15 -16.29 -15.57
C SER A 6 17.12 -15.18 -15.32
N PHE A 7 17.32 -14.00 -15.91
CA PHE A 7 16.36 -12.91 -15.77
C PHE A 7 14.98 -13.29 -16.30
N ASP A 8 14.92 -14.05 -17.39
CA ASP A 8 13.65 -14.46 -18.01
C ASP A 8 12.90 -15.47 -17.14
N ASP A 9 13.61 -16.41 -16.50
CA ASP A 9 13.01 -17.33 -15.52
C ASP A 9 12.49 -16.57 -14.29
N TYR A 10 13.26 -15.59 -13.81
CA TYR A 10 12.84 -14.74 -12.71
C TYR A 10 11.58 -13.94 -13.07
N LEU A 11 11.57 -13.31 -14.25
CA LEU A 11 10.43 -12.53 -14.74
C LEU A 11 9.18 -13.39 -14.89
N ALA A 12 9.33 -14.62 -15.38
CA ALA A 12 8.23 -15.58 -15.52
C ALA A 12 7.65 -16.04 -14.17
N SER A 13 8.41 -15.91 -13.07
CA SER A 13 7.97 -16.28 -11.73
C SER A 13 7.12 -15.21 -11.02
N LEU A 14 7.06 -13.98 -11.55
CA LEU A 14 6.27 -12.90 -10.97
C LEU A 14 4.77 -13.24 -10.93
N ARG A 15 4.13 -12.95 -9.80
CA ARG A 15 2.70 -13.22 -9.57
C ARG A 15 1.93 -11.94 -9.30
N ARG A 16 0.60 -12.03 -9.43
CA ARG A 16 -0.30 -10.98 -8.95
C ARG A 16 -0.33 -11.06 -7.43
N LEU A 17 -0.06 -9.96 -6.75
CA LEU A 17 0.02 -9.91 -5.28
C LEU A 17 -1.35 -9.79 -4.64
N THR A 18 -2.29 -9.14 -5.32
CA THR A 18 -3.66 -9.02 -4.86
C THR A 18 -4.54 -10.07 -5.55
N PRO A 19 -5.31 -10.87 -4.79
CA PRO A 19 -6.29 -11.75 -5.40
C PRO A 19 -7.27 -10.91 -6.21
N TYR A 20 -7.74 -11.45 -7.33
CA TYR A 20 -8.88 -10.85 -8.01
C TYR A 20 -10.07 -10.90 -7.06
N VAL A 21 -10.61 -9.71 -6.73
CA VAL A 21 -11.85 -9.57 -5.98
C VAL A 21 -12.89 -9.07 -6.95
N ASP A 22 -14.02 -9.77 -7.04
CA ASP A 22 -15.17 -9.25 -7.77
C ASP A 22 -15.56 -7.89 -7.13
N PRO A 23 -15.52 -6.78 -7.90
CA PRO A 23 -15.78 -5.45 -7.38
C PRO A 23 -17.23 -5.20 -6.97
N THR A 24 -18.12 -6.19 -7.12
CA THR A 24 -19.52 -6.16 -6.70
C THR A 24 -19.80 -7.02 -5.47
N THR A 25 -18.83 -7.81 -5.00
CA THR A 25 -18.99 -8.59 -3.76
C THR A 25 -19.11 -7.65 -2.55
N PRO A 26 -20.17 -7.79 -1.73
CA PRO A 26 -20.30 -7.02 -0.50
C PRO A 26 -19.11 -7.24 0.44
N THR A 27 -18.71 -6.16 1.10
CA THR A 27 -17.71 -6.13 2.16
C THR A 27 -18.31 -5.39 3.36
N PRO A 28 -17.78 -5.56 4.59
CA PRO A 28 -18.24 -4.77 5.74
C PRO A 28 -18.20 -3.25 5.49
N ALA A 29 -17.22 -2.79 4.69
CA ALA A 29 -17.11 -1.39 4.30
C ALA A 29 -18.22 -0.95 3.32
N SER A 30 -18.65 -1.83 2.40
CA SER A 30 -19.77 -1.50 1.51
C SER A 30 -21.12 -1.57 2.23
N GLU A 31 -21.26 -2.42 3.25
CA GLU A 31 -22.46 -2.46 4.12
C GLU A 31 -22.62 -1.19 4.95
N ASP A 32 -21.54 -0.67 5.55
CA ASP A 32 -21.58 0.63 6.25
C ASP A 32 -21.88 1.77 5.27
N LEU A 33 -21.36 1.71 4.04
CA LEU A 33 -21.69 2.67 2.99
C LEU A 33 -23.17 2.59 2.57
N HIS A 34 -23.74 1.40 2.43
CA HIS A 34 -25.18 1.23 2.15
C HIS A 34 -26.03 1.85 3.26
N SER A 35 -25.64 1.67 4.52
CA SER A 35 -26.35 2.26 5.67
C SER A 35 -26.29 3.79 5.64
N ALA A 36 -25.11 4.34 5.38
CA ALA A 36 -24.92 5.79 5.27
C ALA A 36 -25.72 6.41 4.11
N VAL A 37 -25.74 5.74 2.95
CA VAL A 37 -26.50 6.20 1.78
C VAL A 37 -28.00 6.13 2.05
N ALA A 38 -28.51 5.04 2.63
CA ALA A 38 -29.93 4.92 2.95
C ALA A 38 -30.39 6.01 3.92
N ASP A 39 -29.57 6.34 4.92
CA ASP A 39 -29.85 7.41 5.87
C ASP A 39 -29.80 8.80 5.19
N LEU A 40 -28.80 9.06 4.35
CA LEU A 40 -28.70 10.29 3.55
C LEU A 40 -29.87 10.44 2.56
N GLU A 41 -30.33 9.34 1.98
CA GLU A 41 -31.50 9.30 1.09
C GLU A 41 -32.81 9.59 1.82
N SER A 42 -32.87 9.34 3.13
CA SER A 42 -34.05 9.60 3.96
C SER A 42 -34.25 11.08 4.31
N LEU A 43 -33.25 11.95 4.03
CA LEU A 43 -33.39 13.39 4.25
C LEU A 43 -34.42 13.98 3.30
N ASP A 44 -35.42 14.68 3.84
CA ASP A 44 -36.46 15.33 3.04
C ASP A 44 -35.89 16.36 2.06
N LEU A 45 -34.92 17.17 2.52
CA LEU A 45 -34.26 18.21 1.75
C LEU A 45 -32.74 18.08 1.84
N ILE A 46 -32.05 18.28 0.71
CA ILE A 46 -30.60 18.44 0.68
C ILE A 46 -30.27 19.92 0.71
N SER A 47 -29.67 20.38 1.80
CA SER A 47 -29.16 21.74 1.96
C SER A 47 -27.90 21.71 2.80
N VAL A 48 -27.15 22.81 2.79
CA VAL A 48 -25.98 22.95 3.68
C VAL A 48 -26.36 22.71 5.15
N GLU A 49 -27.54 23.21 5.57
CA GLU A 49 -28.06 23.02 6.92
C GLU A 49 -28.36 21.55 7.22
N SER A 50 -29.14 20.87 6.36
CA SER A 50 -29.51 19.47 6.60
C SER A 50 -28.30 18.53 6.55
N LEU A 51 -27.34 18.81 5.66
CA LEU A 51 -26.09 18.06 5.58
C LEU A 51 -25.17 18.33 6.78
N THR A 52 -25.17 19.55 7.31
CA THR A 52 -24.41 19.92 8.54
C THR A 52 -24.92 19.11 9.73
N ASP A 53 -26.23 19.06 9.91
CA ASP A 53 -26.85 18.26 10.96
C ASP A 53 -26.56 16.77 10.77
N TRP A 54 -26.67 16.29 9.53
CA TRP A 54 -26.41 14.90 9.19
C TRP A 54 -24.98 14.46 9.50
N VAL A 55 -23.94 15.22 9.10
CA VAL A 55 -22.56 14.86 9.42
C VAL A 55 -22.25 14.97 10.90
N ASN A 56 -22.90 15.89 11.62
CA ASN A 56 -22.73 16.04 13.06
C ASN A 56 -23.32 14.84 13.82
N LEU A 57 -24.50 14.36 13.38
CA LEU A 57 -25.14 13.17 13.93
C LEU A 57 -24.39 11.88 13.55
N HIS A 58 -23.84 11.81 12.33
CA HIS A 58 -23.11 10.66 11.79
C HIS A 58 -21.65 10.96 11.39
N PRO A 59 -20.75 11.35 12.31
CA PRO A 59 -19.40 11.81 11.95
C PRO A 59 -18.54 10.80 11.18
N ARG A 60 -18.79 9.49 11.38
CA ARG A 60 -18.09 8.41 10.67
C ARG A 60 -18.43 8.36 9.18
N TRP A 61 -19.61 8.81 8.80
CA TRP A 61 -20.12 8.76 7.43
C TRP A 61 -19.84 10.03 6.62
N ALA A 62 -19.19 11.05 7.21
CA ALA A 62 -18.89 12.29 6.50
C ALA A 62 -18.01 12.09 5.24
N ASN A 63 -17.26 10.99 5.13
CA ASN A 63 -16.51 10.65 3.92
C ASN A 63 -17.40 10.29 2.73
N VAL A 64 -18.67 9.95 2.94
CA VAL A 64 -19.64 9.68 1.86
C VAL A 64 -19.85 10.93 0.99
N LEU A 65 -19.83 12.12 1.59
CA LEU A 65 -19.90 13.38 0.84
C LEU A 65 -18.72 13.54 -0.12
N GLY A 66 -17.52 13.15 0.31
CA GLY A 66 -16.33 13.12 -0.56
C GLY A 66 -16.47 12.14 -1.72
N LEU A 67 -17.06 10.97 -1.49
CA LEU A 67 -17.35 10.01 -2.56
C LEU A 67 -18.39 10.54 -3.55
N ALA A 68 -19.42 11.25 -3.07
CA ALA A 68 -20.47 11.85 -3.91
C ALA A 68 -19.92 12.89 -4.90
N VAL A 69 -18.81 13.54 -4.56
CA VAL A 69 -18.11 14.49 -5.46
C VAL A 69 -16.88 13.88 -6.14
N GLY A 70 -16.73 12.55 -6.08
CA GLY A 70 -15.70 11.82 -6.81
C GLY A 70 -14.30 11.83 -6.20
N LEU A 71 -14.15 12.25 -4.95
CA LEU A 71 -12.85 12.24 -4.27
C LEU A 71 -12.49 10.85 -3.75
N SER A 72 -11.25 10.45 -3.98
CA SER A 72 -10.64 9.36 -3.22
C SER A 72 -10.40 9.78 -1.77
N GLN A 73 -10.22 8.79 -0.88
CA GLN A 73 -9.93 9.05 0.53
C GLN A 73 -8.65 9.89 0.74
N GLU A 74 -7.62 9.67 -0.09
CA GLU A 74 -6.37 10.41 0.00
C GLU A 74 -6.54 11.86 -0.47
N GLN A 75 -7.25 12.07 -1.59
CA GLN A 75 -7.59 13.42 -2.04
C GLN A 75 -8.40 14.17 -0.99
N LEU A 76 -9.42 13.54 -0.41
CA LEU A 76 -10.21 14.14 0.67
C LEU A 76 -9.33 14.57 1.85
N LYS A 77 -8.46 13.67 2.35
CA LYS A 77 -7.56 14.00 3.47
C LYS A 77 -6.65 15.19 3.16
N ASN A 78 -6.11 15.25 1.95
CA ASN A 78 -5.20 16.30 1.54
C ASN A 78 -5.93 17.65 1.38
N SER A 79 -7.11 17.66 0.75
CA SER A 79 -7.91 18.88 0.61
C SER A 79 -8.36 19.41 1.97
N LEU A 80 -8.86 18.54 2.87
CA LEU A 80 -9.25 18.96 4.22
C LEU A 80 -8.06 19.50 5.03
N LYS A 81 -6.88 18.89 4.91
CA LYS A 81 -5.68 19.39 5.58
C LYS A 81 -5.28 20.77 5.07
N SER A 82 -5.38 20.99 3.75
CA SER A 82 -5.05 22.26 3.12
C SER A 82 -6.03 23.37 3.50
N SER A 83 -7.33 23.12 3.40
CA SER A 83 -8.37 24.15 3.57
C SER A 83 -8.79 24.35 5.03
N LEU A 84 -8.85 23.27 5.82
CA LEU A 84 -9.39 23.30 7.18
C LEU A 84 -8.33 22.99 8.26
N GLY A 85 -7.08 22.73 7.87
CA GLY A 85 -5.98 22.46 8.81
C GLY A 85 -6.04 21.08 9.50
N SER A 86 -6.93 20.19 9.06
CA SER A 86 -7.09 18.83 9.62
C SER A 86 -7.41 17.82 8.52
N SER A 87 -6.75 16.67 8.54
CA SER A 87 -7.05 15.57 7.60
C SER A 87 -8.18 14.64 8.07
N GLY A 88 -8.66 14.78 9.31
CA GLY A 88 -9.63 13.88 9.92
C GLY A 88 -11.07 14.38 9.78
N TRP A 89 -11.82 13.87 8.79
CA TRP A 89 -13.24 14.24 8.60
C TRP A 89 -14.11 13.92 9.82
N ILE A 90 -13.85 12.82 10.54
CA ILE A 90 -14.61 12.48 11.77
C ILE A 90 -14.45 13.58 12.83
N THR A 91 -13.23 14.09 12.99
CA THR A 91 -12.94 15.18 13.93
C THR A 91 -13.58 16.49 13.48
N LEU A 92 -13.54 16.78 12.18
CA LEU A 92 -14.17 17.96 11.60
C LEU A 92 -15.70 17.90 11.77
N ALA A 93 -16.33 16.78 11.40
CA ALA A 93 -17.76 16.58 11.55
C ALA A 93 -18.25 16.73 13.01
N ARG A 94 -17.44 16.34 14.00
CA ARG A 94 -17.79 16.51 15.43
C ARG A 94 -17.60 17.93 15.97
N LYS A 95 -16.57 18.63 15.50
CA LYS A 95 -16.13 19.90 16.12
C LYS A 95 -16.52 21.13 15.32
N ARG A 96 -16.59 20.99 14.00
CA ARG A 96 -16.79 22.04 13.00
C ARG A 96 -17.60 21.48 11.82
N PRO A 97 -18.82 20.93 12.04
CA PRO A 97 -19.61 20.31 10.98
C PRO A 97 -19.97 21.31 9.88
N ALA A 98 -20.32 22.54 10.24
CA ALA A 98 -20.64 23.59 9.28
C ALA A 98 -19.44 23.92 8.38
N ASP A 99 -18.24 24.09 8.94
CA ASP A 99 -17.02 24.32 8.16
C ASP A 99 -16.73 23.18 7.19
N LEU A 100 -16.99 21.92 7.60
CA LEU A 100 -16.80 20.76 6.75
C LEU A 100 -17.77 20.74 5.56
N VAL A 101 -19.05 21.04 5.79
CA VAL A 101 -20.07 21.04 4.72
C VAL A 101 -19.90 22.25 3.82
N ASN A 102 -19.62 23.43 4.37
CA ASN A 102 -19.31 24.62 3.58
C ASN A 102 -18.09 24.41 2.68
N PHE A 103 -17.04 23.75 3.18
CA PHE A 103 -15.90 23.36 2.35
C PHE A 103 -16.35 22.50 1.15
N PHE A 104 -17.22 21.51 1.36
CA PHE A 104 -17.69 20.68 0.25
C PHE A 104 -18.58 21.46 -0.72
N GLU A 105 -19.43 22.35 -0.21
CA GLU A 105 -20.31 23.17 -1.04
C GLU A 105 -19.52 24.15 -1.90
N GLU A 106 -18.60 24.91 -1.29
CA GLU A 106 -17.81 25.93 -1.96
C GLU A 106 -16.85 25.34 -3.02
N GLU A 107 -16.23 24.20 -2.72
CA GLU A 107 -15.22 23.60 -3.61
C GLU A 107 -15.83 22.67 -4.68
N PHE A 108 -17.00 22.08 -4.42
CA PHE A 108 -17.53 20.99 -5.25
C PHE A 108 -19.03 21.07 -5.57
N GLU A 109 -19.72 22.15 -5.20
CA GLU A 109 -21.17 22.30 -5.38
C GLU A 109 -21.93 21.07 -4.84
N LEU A 110 -21.59 20.63 -3.63
CA LEU A 110 -22.06 19.37 -3.03
C LEU A 110 -23.58 19.19 -3.08
N VAL A 111 -24.35 20.23 -2.74
CA VAL A 111 -25.82 20.16 -2.74
C VAL A 111 -26.32 19.80 -4.13
N ARG A 112 -25.89 20.54 -5.16
CA ARG A 112 -26.25 20.28 -6.56
C ARG A 112 -25.80 18.89 -7.00
N ALA A 113 -24.59 18.47 -6.62
CA ALA A 113 -24.07 17.16 -6.95
C ALA A 113 -24.95 16.04 -6.37
N LEU A 114 -25.32 16.14 -5.09
CA LEU A 114 -26.20 15.18 -4.42
C LEU A 114 -27.61 15.17 -5.01
N GLU A 115 -28.23 16.33 -5.23
CA GLU A 115 -29.56 16.42 -5.85
C GLU A 115 -29.60 15.78 -7.24
N SER A 116 -28.52 15.95 -8.02
CA SER A 116 -28.43 15.36 -9.36
C SER A 116 -28.21 13.84 -9.36
N GLN A 117 -27.72 13.27 -8.26
CA GLN A 117 -27.32 11.86 -8.17
C GLN A 117 -28.31 11.00 -7.38
N ARG A 118 -28.94 11.58 -6.34
CA ARG A 118 -29.82 10.91 -5.40
C ARG A 118 -31.09 10.40 -6.09
N GLY A 119 -31.48 9.16 -5.79
CA GLY A 119 -32.69 8.55 -6.36
C GLY A 119 -32.64 8.24 -7.86
N ARG A 120 -31.49 8.43 -8.53
CA ARG A 120 -31.31 8.02 -9.93
C ARG A 120 -31.11 6.51 -10.05
N THR A 121 -31.59 5.95 -11.16
CA THR A 121 -31.28 4.58 -11.55
C THR A 121 -30.00 4.57 -12.39
N TYR A 122 -29.00 3.81 -11.97
CA TYR A 122 -27.73 3.66 -12.67
C TYR A 122 -27.66 2.31 -13.39
N GLY A 123 -27.16 2.33 -14.63
CA GLY A 123 -26.90 1.13 -15.42
C GLY A 123 -25.45 0.65 -15.34
N PHE A 124 -25.15 -0.44 -16.04
CA PHE A 124 -23.79 -0.98 -16.11
C PHE A 124 -22.79 0.01 -16.72
N ALA A 125 -23.22 0.81 -17.71
CA ALA A 125 -22.38 1.83 -18.32
C ALA A 125 -21.92 2.89 -17.31
N ASP A 126 -22.82 3.38 -16.46
CA ASP A 126 -22.49 4.37 -15.42
C ASP A 126 -21.49 3.81 -14.41
N ILE A 127 -21.67 2.54 -14.01
CA ILE A 127 -20.72 1.83 -13.13
C ILE A 127 -19.33 1.76 -13.78
N LEU A 128 -19.25 1.43 -15.07
CA LEU A 128 -17.97 1.36 -15.78
C LEU A 128 -17.34 2.75 -15.98
N VAL A 129 -18.13 3.79 -16.23
CA VAL A 129 -17.65 5.18 -16.32
C VAL A 129 -17.07 5.65 -14.99
N ALA A 130 -17.77 5.42 -13.87
CA ALA A 130 -17.26 5.75 -12.53
C ALA A 130 -15.96 4.98 -12.19
N ARG A 131 -15.89 3.69 -12.59
CA ARG A 131 -14.67 2.87 -12.44
C ARG A 131 -13.53 3.33 -13.34
N ALA A 132 -13.82 3.80 -14.54
CA ALA A 132 -12.81 4.32 -15.46
C ALA A 132 -12.24 5.66 -14.96
N GLY A 133 -13.10 6.55 -14.45
CA GLY A 133 -12.67 7.79 -13.80
C GLY A 133 -11.75 7.53 -12.61
N SER A 134 -12.07 6.54 -11.77
CA SER A 134 -11.21 6.15 -10.65
C SER A 134 -9.91 5.41 -11.04
N ARG A 135 -9.78 4.86 -12.26
CA ARG A 135 -8.48 4.35 -12.77
C ARG A 135 -7.46 5.46 -13.00
N VAL A 136 -7.90 6.70 -13.18
CA VAL A 136 -7.03 7.88 -13.28
C VAL A 136 -6.51 8.30 -11.88
N THR A 137 -7.16 7.87 -10.79
CA THR A 137 -6.91 8.37 -9.42
C THR A 137 -6.58 7.31 -8.37
N ALA A 138 -6.82 6.01 -8.59
CA ALA A 138 -6.66 4.98 -7.57
C ALA A 138 -5.35 4.19 -7.69
N ALA A 139 -4.29 4.72 -7.07
CA ALA A 139 -3.05 3.98 -6.82
C ALA A 139 -3.25 2.91 -5.72
N ARG A 140 -3.80 1.74 -6.09
CA ARG A 140 -3.86 0.58 -5.18
C ARG A 140 -2.48 -0.08 -5.02
N SER A 141 -1.63 0.42 -4.14
CA SER A 141 -0.28 -0.13 -3.92
C SER A 141 0.04 -0.54 -2.47
N GLN A 142 -0.80 -0.20 -1.49
CA GLN A 142 -0.46 -0.43 -0.07
C GLN A 142 -0.75 -1.84 0.45
N SER A 143 -1.79 -2.54 -0.01
CA SER A 143 -2.11 -3.89 0.48
C SER A 143 -1.12 -4.95 -0.02
N ALA A 144 -0.60 -4.78 -1.24
CA ALA A 144 0.31 -5.71 -1.88
C ALA A 144 1.70 -5.74 -1.20
N GLY A 145 2.26 -4.57 -0.84
CA GLY A 145 3.54 -4.49 -0.13
C GLY A 145 3.48 -5.16 1.24
N ARG A 146 2.42 -4.87 2.01
CA ARG A 146 2.22 -5.43 3.35
C ARG A 146 2.14 -6.95 3.38
N MET A 147 1.52 -7.55 2.35
CA MET A 147 1.43 -9.01 2.24
C MET A 147 2.82 -9.67 2.12
N VAL A 148 3.72 -9.09 1.32
CA VAL A 148 5.07 -9.63 1.14
C VAL A 148 5.87 -9.51 2.44
N GLU A 149 5.76 -8.37 3.13
CA GLU A 149 6.40 -8.12 4.43
C GLU A 149 5.94 -9.14 5.49
N ASP A 150 4.63 -9.37 5.63
CA ASP A 150 4.09 -10.28 6.64
C ASP A 150 4.57 -11.74 6.40
N ARG A 151 4.61 -12.19 5.13
CA ARG A 151 5.13 -13.52 4.76
C ARG A 151 6.60 -13.73 5.14
N ILE A 152 7.43 -12.69 5.03
CA ILE A 152 8.85 -12.76 5.40
C ILE A 152 8.98 -12.95 6.91
N THR A 153 8.19 -12.24 7.69
CA THR A 153 8.21 -12.35 9.16
C THR A 153 7.67 -13.69 9.66
N ASP A 154 6.67 -14.27 8.98
CA ASP A 154 6.17 -15.62 9.27
C ASP A 154 7.28 -16.69 9.09
N ILE A 155 8.10 -16.55 8.05
CA ILE A 155 9.22 -17.46 7.78
C ILE A 155 10.29 -17.34 8.87
N ALA A 156 10.71 -16.12 9.23
CA ALA A 156 11.70 -15.91 10.29
C ALA A 156 11.21 -16.48 11.64
N THR A 157 9.93 -16.26 11.96
CA THR A 157 9.26 -16.83 13.14
C THR A 157 9.26 -18.36 13.10
N GLY A 158 8.89 -18.94 11.95
CA GLY A 158 8.87 -20.38 11.75
C GLY A 158 10.25 -21.05 11.78
N LEU A 159 11.33 -20.29 11.65
CA LEU A 159 12.72 -20.73 11.83
C LEU A 159 13.24 -20.49 13.26
N GLY A 160 12.46 -19.86 14.13
CA GLY A 160 12.87 -19.54 15.50
C GLY A 160 13.92 -18.43 15.59
N LEU A 161 14.07 -17.61 14.55
CA LEU A 161 15.07 -16.55 14.51
C LEU A 161 14.61 -15.33 15.34
N PRO A 162 15.48 -14.73 16.18
CA PRO A 162 15.23 -13.39 16.71
C PRO A 162 15.24 -12.38 15.55
N TYR A 163 14.30 -11.45 15.51
CA TYR A 163 14.26 -10.45 14.43
C TYR A 163 13.60 -9.14 14.85
N VAL A 164 13.85 -8.10 14.06
CA VAL A 164 13.15 -6.81 14.08
C VAL A 164 12.52 -6.59 12.71
N ALA A 165 11.19 -6.41 12.67
CA ALA A 165 10.46 -6.10 11.44
C ALA A 165 10.43 -4.59 11.19
N ARG A 166 10.44 -4.18 9.91
CA ARG A 166 10.16 -2.82 9.44
C ARG A 166 10.93 -1.75 10.22
N SER A 167 12.25 -1.83 10.16
CA SER A 167 13.14 -0.91 10.87
C SER A 167 14.28 -0.47 9.96
N SER A 168 15.28 0.19 10.52
CA SER A 168 16.47 0.59 9.80
C SER A 168 17.72 0.05 10.50
N PHE A 169 18.72 -0.33 9.72
CA PHE A 169 20.02 -0.74 10.24
C PHE A 169 21.09 0.28 9.86
N VAL A 170 22.16 0.34 10.66
CA VAL A 170 23.31 1.20 10.37
C VAL A 170 24.21 0.48 9.36
N GLY A 171 24.36 1.07 8.19
CA GLY A 171 25.27 0.59 7.16
C GLY A 171 26.71 1.05 7.37
N ARG A 172 27.59 0.65 6.45
CA ARG A 172 29.02 0.94 6.45
C ARG A 172 29.36 2.43 6.53
N ASP A 173 28.52 3.28 5.97
CA ASP A 173 28.74 4.74 5.89
C ASP A 173 28.16 5.51 7.10
N GLY A 174 27.64 4.79 8.11
CA GLY A 174 27.03 5.38 9.30
C GLY A 174 25.57 5.81 9.12
N ASP A 175 25.04 5.73 7.89
CA ASP A 175 23.66 6.04 7.58
C ASP A 175 22.70 4.89 7.90
N ASN A 176 21.49 5.26 8.34
CA ASN A 176 20.39 4.33 8.55
C ASN A 176 19.74 3.96 7.20
N LYS A 177 19.66 2.67 6.88
CA LYS A 177 18.97 2.16 5.70
C LYS A 177 17.77 1.31 6.09
N PRO A 178 16.61 1.48 5.42
CA PRO A 178 15.41 0.72 5.74
C PRO A 178 15.58 -0.76 5.36
N ALA A 179 15.00 -1.64 6.17
CA ALA A 179 14.87 -3.07 5.90
C ALA A 179 13.55 -3.59 6.47
N ASP A 180 12.93 -4.50 5.76
CA ASP A 180 11.64 -5.09 6.12
C ASP A 180 11.80 -6.20 7.18
N LEU A 181 12.95 -6.87 7.17
CA LEU A 181 13.38 -7.81 8.21
C LEU A 181 14.86 -7.59 8.53
N ILE A 182 15.19 -7.53 9.82
CA ILE A 182 16.57 -7.48 10.33
C ILE A 182 16.74 -8.60 11.36
N VAL A 183 17.80 -9.40 11.25
CA VAL A 183 18.13 -10.52 12.13
C VAL A 183 19.57 -10.38 12.62
N PRO A 184 19.89 -10.60 13.91
CA PRO A 184 18.96 -10.76 15.03
C PRO A 184 18.35 -9.45 15.54
N SER A 185 19.06 -8.33 15.40
CA SER A 185 18.67 -7.04 15.96
C SER A 185 19.21 -5.87 15.13
N VAL A 186 18.73 -4.65 15.39
CA VAL A 186 19.26 -3.44 14.72
C VAL A 186 20.73 -3.18 15.05
N ALA A 187 21.13 -3.43 16.31
CA ALA A 187 22.50 -3.21 16.77
C ALA A 187 23.49 -4.22 16.21
N ASP A 188 23.00 -5.41 15.87
CA ASP A 188 23.77 -6.53 15.31
C ASP A 188 23.02 -7.09 14.11
N ALA A 189 22.92 -6.29 13.04
CA ALA A 189 22.18 -6.67 11.85
C ALA A 189 23.02 -7.63 11.00
N GLN A 190 22.92 -8.94 11.23
CA GLN A 190 23.66 -9.96 10.49
C GLN A 190 22.99 -10.34 9.17
N ILE A 191 21.65 -10.32 9.13
CA ILE A 191 20.85 -10.58 7.93
C ILE A 191 19.85 -9.44 7.77
N VAL A 192 19.75 -8.90 6.56
CA VAL A 192 18.78 -7.86 6.20
C VAL A 192 18.01 -8.26 4.96
N VAL A 193 16.70 -8.05 4.98
CA VAL A 193 15.79 -8.38 3.88
C VAL A 193 15.06 -7.12 3.45
N ALA A 194 15.08 -6.84 2.16
CA ALA A 194 14.29 -5.79 1.53
C ALA A 194 13.19 -6.42 0.65
N ALA A 195 11.95 -6.00 0.84
CA ALA A 195 10.76 -6.54 0.22
C ALA A 195 10.07 -5.47 -0.63
N LYS A 196 9.75 -5.79 -1.89
CA LYS A 196 9.05 -4.88 -2.80
C LYS A 196 7.99 -5.63 -3.60
N GLY A 197 6.74 -5.43 -3.22
CA GLY A 197 5.57 -5.87 -3.98
C GLY A 197 5.04 -4.78 -4.92
N PHE A 198 4.82 -5.10 -6.20
CA PHE A 198 4.38 -4.12 -7.20
C PHE A 198 3.24 -4.63 -8.11
N ASP A 199 2.00 -4.29 -7.76
CA ASP A 199 0.78 -4.73 -8.46
C ASP A 199 -0.02 -3.58 -9.12
N SER A 200 0.53 -2.36 -9.14
CA SER A 200 -0.14 -1.11 -9.55
C SER A 200 0.68 -0.25 -10.50
N THR A 201 0.02 0.49 -11.40
CA THR A 201 0.63 1.35 -12.42
C THR A 201 0.87 2.80 -11.97
N GLY A 202 0.71 3.12 -10.68
CA GLY A 202 0.77 4.48 -10.14
C GLY A 202 2.15 5.00 -9.65
N SER A 203 2.27 6.32 -9.53
CA SER A 203 3.47 7.18 -9.41
C SER A 203 4.40 7.04 -8.19
N LYS A 204 4.29 6.00 -7.34
CA LYS A 204 5.33 5.70 -6.31
C LYS A 204 6.58 5.04 -6.93
N LEU A 205 6.90 5.44 -8.15
CA LEU A 205 7.78 4.77 -9.08
C LEU A 205 9.26 5.09 -8.81
N THR A 206 9.62 6.12 -8.06
CA THR A 206 11.03 6.55 -8.06
C THR A 206 11.92 5.81 -7.05
N ASP A 207 11.37 5.14 -6.03
CA ASP A 207 12.17 4.68 -4.87
C ASP A 207 12.38 3.17 -4.70
N ALA A 208 11.56 2.31 -5.33
CA ALA A 208 11.61 0.86 -5.06
C ALA A 208 12.96 0.20 -5.42
N TYR A 209 13.58 0.62 -6.53
CA TYR A 209 14.95 0.21 -6.89
C TYR A 209 15.99 0.77 -5.92
N ARG A 210 15.86 2.05 -5.55
CA ARG A 210 16.83 2.76 -4.72
C ARG A 210 17.00 2.11 -3.36
N GLU A 211 15.90 1.71 -2.73
CA GLU A 211 15.97 1.05 -1.41
C GLU A 211 16.78 -0.26 -1.45
N ILE A 212 16.54 -1.14 -2.43
CA ILE A 212 17.29 -2.42 -2.53
C ILE A 212 18.77 -2.17 -2.83
N VAL A 213 19.06 -1.20 -3.70
CA VAL A 213 20.42 -0.80 -4.06
C VAL A 213 21.14 -0.19 -2.88
N ASP A 214 20.46 0.63 -2.09
CA ASP A 214 20.99 1.25 -0.89
C ASP A 214 21.36 0.19 0.13
N VAL A 215 20.48 -0.78 0.41
CA VAL A 215 20.82 -1.92 1.28
C VAL A 215 22.02 -2.68 0.74
N ALA A 216 22.06 -2.96 -0.56
CA ALA A 216 23.18 -3.68 -1.19
C ALA A 216 24.51 -2.91 -1.15
N ASN A 217 24.49 -1.57 -1.27
CA ASN A 217 25.66 -0.68 -1.27
C ASN A 217 26.23 -0.46 0.13
N HIS A 218 25.37 -0.38 1.15
CA HIS A 218 25.78 0.03 2.48
C HIS A 218 25.95 -1.16 3.44
N ARG A 219 25.80 -2.40 2.96
CA ARG A 219 26.06 -3.58 3.79
C ARG A 219 27.54 -3.70 4.19
N PHE A 220 27.79 -4.29 5.34
CA PHE A 220 29.10 -4.85 5.68
C PHE A 220 29.33 -6.19 4.98
N ALA A 221 30.60 -6.56 4.79
CA ALA A 221 30.96 -7.80 4.09
C ALA A 221 30.49 -9.08 4.80
N HIS A 222 30.26 -9.02 6.12
CA HIS A 222 29.77 -10.14 6.93
C HIS A 222 28.24 -10.28 6.89
N GLN A 223 27.53 -9.28 6.37
CA GLN A 223 26.06 -9.28 6.34
C GLN A 223 25.53 -10.04 5.14
N TYR A 224 24.42 -10.76 5.37
CA TYR A 224 23.62 -11.37 4.31
C TYR A 224 22.49 -10.43 3.90
N VAL A 225 22.36 -10.16 2.61
CA VAL A 225 21.31 -9.31 2.05
C VAL A 225 20.41 -10.14 1.14
N PHE A 226 19.12 -10.12 1.40
CA PHE A 226 18.11 -10.73 0.55
C PHE A 226 17.15 -9.69 -0.01
N ALA A 227 16.72 -9.90 -1.25
CA ALA A 227 15.67 -9.12 -1.88
C ALA A 227 14.47 -10.02 -2.18
N ILE A 228 13.27 -9.63 -1.76
CA ILE A 228 12.02 -10.26 -2.21
C ILE A 228 11.29 -9.26 -3.07
N VAL A 229 11.21 -9.55 -4.37
CA VAL A 229 10.64 -8.63 -5.35
C VAL A 229 9.57 -9.39 -6.12
N ASP A 230 8.33 -8.93 -6.07
CA ASP A 230 7.23 -9.64 -6.74
C ASP A 230 6.14 -8.64 -7.18
N GLY A 231 5.19 -9.10 -8.00
CA GLY A 231 4.12 -8.29 -8.54
C GLY A 231 4.18 -8.12 -10.06
N ILE A 232 3.03 -8.27 -10.73
CA ILE A 232 2.94 -8.18 -12.19
C ILE A 232 3.28 -6.78 -12.72
N GLY A 233 3.19 -5.76 -11.88
CA GLY A 233 3.56 -4.39 -12.27
C GLY A 233 5.02 -4.29 -12.71
N TRP A 234 5.92 -5.19 -12.29
CA TRP A 234 7.34 -5.09 -12.67
C TRP A 234 7.57 -5.28 -14.17
N HIS A 235 6.59 -5.83 -14.90
CA HIS A 235 6.59 -5.88 -16.36
C HIS A 235 6.63 -4.48 -16.99
N SER A 236 6.13 -3.44 -16.33
CA SER A 236 6.25 -2.05 -16.80
C SER A 236 7.57 -1.38 -16.39
N ARG A 237 8.44 -2.09 -15.63
CA ARG A 237 9.70 -1.58 -15.08
C ARG A 237 10.87 -2.55 -15.26
N LEU A 238 10.92 -3.21 -16.41
CA LEU A 238 11.95 -4.23 -16.69
C LEU A 238 13.38 -3.70 -16.49
N ALA A 239 13.65 -2.44 -16.81
CA ALA A 239 14.98 -1.85 -16.63
C ALA A 239 15.42 -1.84 -15.16
N ASP A 240 14.53 -1.48 -14.23
CA ASP A 240 14.85 -1.46 -12.81
C ASP A 240 14.90 -2.88 -12.23
N LEU A 241 14.00 -3.76 -12.66
CA LEU A 241 14.05 -5.17 -12.26
C LEU A 241 15.36 -5.83 -12.70
N ARG A 242 15.82 -5.56 -13.94
CA ARG A 242 17.11 -6.04 -14.45
C ARG A 242 18.27 -5.57 -13.60
N ARG A 243 18.26 -4.30 -13.17
CA ARG A 243 19.33 -3.77 -12.31
C ARG A 243 19.34 -4.44 -10.93
N ILE A 244 18.17 -4.75 -10.35
CA ILE A 244 18.10 -5.49 -9.08
C ILE A 244 18.62 -6.92 -9.28
N HIS A 245 18.20 -7.59 -10.36
CA HIS A 245 18.67 -8.93 -10.71
C HIS A 245 20.19 -8.97 -10.91
N GLU A 246 20.76 -7.95 -11.53
CA GLU A 246 22.22 -7.80 -11.69
C GLU A 246 22.94 -7.73 -10.34
N LEU A 247 22.33 -7.17 -9.29
CA LEU A 247 22.92 -7.21 -7.94
C LEU A 247 23.05 -8.65 -7.43
N TRP A 248 22.12 -9.54 -7.78
CA TRP A 248 22.22 -10.94 -7.40
C TRP A 248 23.28 -11.67 -8.24
N VAL A 249 23.28 -11.46 -9.57
CA VAL A 249 24.26 -12.03 -10.49
C VAL A 249 25.69 -11.65 -10.09
N SER A 250 25.91 -10.37 -9.77
CA SER A 250 27.19 -9.84 -9.31
C SER A 250 27.51 -10.12 -7.83
N LYS A 251 26.67 -10.90 -7.13
CA LYS A 251 26.81 -11.24 -5.70
C LYS A 251 26.86 -10.02 -4.78
N ARG A 252 26.30 -8.90 -5.24
CA ARG A 252 25.99 -7.71 -4.44
C ARG A 252 24.77 -7.93 -3.53
N ILE A 253 23.96 -8.95 -3.75
CA ILE A 253 23.02 -9.49 -2.76
C ILE A 253 23.13 -11.02 -2.76
N ASN A 254 22.74 -11.65 -1.66
CA ASN A 254 22.93 -13.09 -1.44
C ASN A 254 21.79 -13.94 -2.02
N GLY A 255 20.66 -13.31 -2.37
CA GLY A 255 19.52 -13.98 -2.98
C GLY A 255 18.41 -13.01 -3.37
N MET A 256 17.70 -13.35 -4.44
CA MET A 256 16.52 -12.63 -4.92
C MET A 256 15.36 -13.62 -5.10
N TYR A 257 14.18 -13.29 -4.58
CA TYR A 257 13.04 -14.22 -4.51
C TYR A 257 11.73 -13.55 -4.93
N THR A 258 10.75 -14.36 -5.32
CA THR A 258 9.34 -13.99 -5.45
C THR A 258 8.51 -14.73 -4.40
N LEU A 259 7.20 -14.45 -4.29
CA LEU A 259 6.32 -15.22 -3.42
C LEU A 259 6.29 -16.71 -3.79
N SER A 260 6.47 -17.03 -5.08
CA SER A 260 6.50 -18.41 -5.56
C SER A 260 7.78 -19.18 -5.17
N SER A 261 8.84 -18.47 -4.79
CA SER A 261 10.13 -19.06 -4.39
C SER A 261 10.41 -18.88 -2.89
N LEU A 262 9.39 -18.67 -2.06
CA LEU A 262 9.57 -18.45 -0.61
C LEU A 262 10.12 -19.67 0.13
N ASP A 263 9.86 -20.89 -0.34
CA ASP A 263 10.47 -22.09 0.22
C ASP A 263 12.00 -22.07 0.04
N GLN A 264 12.46 -21.57 -1.11
CA GLN A 264 13.88 -21.38 -1.37
C GLN A 264 14.47 -20.27 -0.49
N PHE A 265 13.75 -19.15 -0.35
CA PHE A 265 14.13 -18.09 0.59
C PHE A 265 14.25 -18.63 2.02
N ARG A 266 13.31 -19.47 2.48
CA ARG A 266 13.35 -20.09 3.80
C ARG A 266 14.61 -20.93 4.00
N ALA A 267 14.96 -21.76 3.01
CA ALA A 267 16.17 -22.58 3.07
C ALA A 267 17.43 -21.71 3.13
N ASP A 268 17.51 -20.69 2.28
CA ASP A 268 18.66 -19.78 2.22
C ASP A 268 18.79 -18.87 3.45
N LEU A 269 17.66 -18.47 4.06
CA LEU A 269 17.63 -17.74 5.33
C LEU A 269 18.14 -18.62 6.48
N HIS A 270 17.71 -19.88 6.53
CA HIS A 270 18.20 -20.86 7.52
C HIS A 270 19.72 -21.07 7.37
N ASP A 271 20.21 -21.28 6.15
CA ASP A 271 21.64 -21.43 5.87
C ASP A 271 22.46 -20.21 6.28
N ALA A 272 21.95 -19.00 5.98
CA ALA A 272 22.60 -17.75 6.38
C ALA A 272 22.64 -17.61 7.91
N ALA A 273 21.54 -17.95 8.60
CA ALA A 273 21.47 -17.90 10.05
C ALA A 273 22.46 -18.88 10.72
N HIS A 274 22.58 -20.10 10.21
CA HIS A 274 23.56 -21.08 10.69
C HIS A 274 25.00 -20.59 10.48
N ARG A 275 25.31 -19.98 9.33
CA ARG A 275 26.65 -19.41 9.07
C ARG A 275 26.95 -18.19 9.94
N ALA A 276 25.93 -17.41 10.27
CA ALA A 276 26.01 -16.28 11.20
C ALA A 276 25.98 -16.71 12.69
N LYS A 277 25.83 -18.02 12.97
CA LYS A 277 25.76 -18.60 14.33
C LYS A 277 24.59 -18.06 15.16
N LEU A 278 23.45 -17.85 14.51
CA LEU A 278 22.22 -17.37 15.13
C LEU A 278 21.30 -18.51 15.57
N ILE A 279 21.50 -19.70 14.99
CA ILE A 279 20.88 -20.99 15.27
C ILE A 279 21.91 -22.11 15.11
#